data_AF-A0AAP5LLV3-F1
#
_entry.id   AF-A0AAP5LLV3-F1
#
_cell.length_a   1.000
_cell.length_b   1.000
_cell.length_c   1.000
_cell.angle_alpha   90.00
_cell.angle_beta   90.00
_cell.angle_gamma   90.00
#
_symmetry.space_group_name_H-M   'P 1'
#
loop_
_entity.id
_entity.type
_entity.pdbx_description
1 polymer ?
#
loop_
_entity_poly.entity_id
_entity_poly.type
_entity_poly.pdbx_seq_one_letter_code
_entity_poly.pdbx_strand_id
1 'polypeptide(L)'
;MKRTRSIRRMIYVDQEAQGRRRINLTRKLIVALLTSLSFAFIVSIPSVSDMEGFRVYMIVFLLFGTPPIFLIGIPSSILLDKWLAPVLKKNKVYFMGIHVIAYAMVGFLGTYLYLFALNIGKVIEVREVLFMTLYGIIAAVLFFFIDIGIKVLVQARNANNEQR
;
A
#
# COMPACT_ATOMS: atom_id res chain seq x y z
N MET A 1 -15.29 -29.90 -23.36
CA MET A 1 -14.23 -30.08 -22.33
C MET A 1 -12.84 -29.50 -22.67
N LYS A 2 -12.65 -28.64 -23.70
CA LYS A 2 -11.32 -28.06 -24.05
C LYS A 2 -11.02 -26.68 -23.43
N ARG A 3 -12.04 -25.92 -23.00
CA ARG A 3 -11.89 -24.51 -22.56
C ARG A 3 -11.27 -24.34 -21.16
N THR A 4 -11.45 -25.32 -20.28
CA THR A 4 -10.91 -25.30 -18.90
C THR A 4 -9.41 -25.59 -18.81
N ARG A 5 -8.81 -26.21 -19.84
CA ARG A 5 -7.36 -26.46 -19.88
C ARG A 5 -6.54 -25.22 -20.27
N SER A 6 -7.08 -24.27 -21.05
CA SER A 6 -6.33 -23.07 -21.44
C SER A 6 -6.22 -22.06 -20.29
N ILE A 7 -7.30 -21.87 -19.52
CA ILE A 7 -7.32 -20.99 -18.34
C ILE A 7 -6.32 -21.49 -17.28
N ARG A 8 -6.25 -22.82 -17.07
CA ARG A 8 -5.34 -23.41 -16.10
C ARG A 8 -3.85 -23.26 -16.51
N ARG A 9 -3.54 -23.21 -17.83
CA ARG A 9 -2.18 -22.89 -18.31
C ARG A 9 -1.86 -21.40 -18.23
N MET A 10 -2.79 -20.50 -18.56
CA MET A 10 -2.58 -19.05 -18.38
C MET A 10 -2.29 -18.70 -16.92
N ILE A 11 -3.00 -19.31 -15.97
CA ILE A 11 -2.79 -19.07 -14.54
C ILE A 11 -1.45 -19.65 -14.04
N TYR A 12 -0.97 -20.75 -14.62
CA TYR A 12 0.34 -21.32 -14.27
C TYR A 12 1.51 -20.51 -14.85
N VAL A 13 1.38 -19.99 -16.07
CA VAL A 13 2.39 -19.10 -16.66
C VAL A 13 2.46 -17.76 -15.89
N ASP A 14 1.34 -17.26 -15.37
CA ASP A 14 1.31 -16.09 -14.49
C ASP A 14 2.07 -16.32 -13.16
N GLN A 15 2.13 -17.58 -12.67
CA GLN A 15 2.89 -17.92 -11.46
C GLN A 15 4.40 -18.00 -11.68
N GLU A 16 4.87 -18.44 -12.85
CA GLU A 16 6.30 -18.43 -13.20
C GLU A 16 6.79 -17.01 -13.55
N ALA A 17 5.95 -16.19 -14.19
CA ALA A 17 6.22 -14.78 -14.42
C ALA A 17 6.28 -13.98 -13.11
N GLN A 18 5.48 -14.36 -12.10
CA GLN A 18 5.54 -13.76 -10.77
C GLN A 18 6.81 -14.11 -9.99
N GLY A 19 7.39 -15.30 -10.20
CA GLY A 19 8.70 -15.69 -9.65
C GLY A 19 9.86 -14.87 -10.21
N ARG A 20 9.67 -14.23 -11.38
CA ARG A 20 10.59 -13.27 -12.01
C ARG A 20 10.04 -11.84 -11.99
N ARG A 21 9.35 -11.42 -10.92
CA ARG A 21 8.95 -10.01 -10.75
C ARG A 21 10.19 -9.11 -10.68
N ARG A 22 10.59 -8.52 -11.82
CA ARG A 22 11.39 -7.29 -11.80
C ARG A 22 10.63 -6.30 -10.91
N ILE A 23 11.33 -5.75 -9.92
CA ILE A 23 10.77 -4.71 -9.05
C ILE A 23 10.34 -3.56 -9.97
N ASN A 24 9.04 -3.38 -10.14
CA ASN A 24 8.52 -2.27 -10.93
C ASN A 24 8.48 -1.03 -10.03
N LEU A 25 9.64 -0.39 -9.90
CA LEU A 25 9.82 0.78 -9.05
C LEU A 25 8.88 1.92 -9.48
N THR A 26 8.70 2.11 -10.79
CA THR A 26 7.76 3.10 -11.35
C THR A 26 6.34 2.87 -10.84
N ARG A 27 5.85 1.62 -10.84
CA ARG A 27 4.54 1.31 -10.26
C ARG A 27 4.49 1.67 -8.78
N LYS A 28 5.50 1.29 -8.00
CA LYS A 28 5.54 1.56 -6.55
C LYS A 28 5.57 3.06 -6.25
N LEU A 29 6.25 3.86 -7.07
CA LEU A 29 6.23 5.33 -6.98
C LEU A 29 4.84 5.90 -7.25
N ILE A 30 4.15 5.41 -8.29
CA ILE A 30 2.76 5.82 -8.59
C ILE A 30 1.83 5.44 -7.43
N VAL A 31 1.96 4.22 -6.88
CA VAL A 31 1.20 3.79 -5.70
C VAL A 31 1.45 4.72 -4.53
N ALA A 32 2.71 5.06 -4.24
CA ALA A 32 3.06 5.95 -3.15
C ALA A 32 2.43 7.34 -3.32
N LEU A 33 2.50 7.92 -4.53
CA LEU A 33 1.87 9.21 -4.86
C LEU A 33 0.35 9.17 -4.65
N LEU A 34 -0.32 8.15 -5.19
CA LEU A 34 -1.77 7.98 -5.03
C LEU A 34 -2.15 7.76 -3.57
N THR A 35 -1.36 6.97 -2.84
CA THR A 35 -1.58 6.72 -1.40
C THR A 35 -1.46 8.00 -0.62
N SER A 36 -0.42 8.81 -0.85
CA SER A 36 -0.24 10.11 -0.21
C SER A 36 -1.44 11.03 -0.44
N LEU A 37 -1.88 11.15 -1.70
CA LEU A 37 -3.00 12.01 -2.05
C LEU A 37 -4.31 11.52 -1.43
N SER A 38 -4.62 10.22 -1.56
CA SER A 38 -5.82 9.61 -1.00
C SER A 38 -5.82 9.67 0.53
N PHE A 39 -4.69 9.44 1.17
CA PHE A 39 -4.57 9.51 2.62
C PHE A 39 -4.81 10.93 3.13
N ALA A 40 -4.13 11.93 2.55
CA ALA A 40 -4.31 13.33 2.90
C ALA A 40 -5.76 13.78 2.71
N PHE A 41 -6.39 13.35 1.62
CA PHE A 41 -7.80 13.63 1.36
C PHE A 41 -8.71 12.99 2.43
N ILE A 42 -8.59 11.68 2.66
CA ILE A 42 -9.44 10.93 3.59
C ILE A 42 -9.38 11.50 5.00
N VAL A 43 -8.18 11.78 5.51
CA VAL A 43 -8.00 12.28 6.87
C VAL A 43 -8.50 13.72 7.03
N SER A 44 -8.61 14.47 5.94
CA SER A 44 -9.10 15.86 5.96
C SER A 44 -10.63 15.96 5.84
N ILE A 45 -11.34 14.89 5.45
CA ILE A 45 -12.80 14.86 5.32
C ILE A 45 -13.54 15.39 6.56
N PRO A 46 -13.15 15.08 7.81
CA PRO A 46 -13.85 15.60 8.99
C PRO A 46 -13.91 17.12 9.06
N SER A 47 -12.98 17.82 8.40
CA SER A 47 -12.91 19.29 8.37
C SER A 47 -13.63 19.89 7.17
N VAL A 48 -14.39 19.13 6.38
CA VAL A 48 -15.04 19.63 5.15
C VAL A 48 -16.08 20.73 5.40
N SER A 49 -16.64 20.81 6.61
CA SER A 49 -17.57 21.88 7.01
C SER A 49 -16.89 23.25 7.09
N ASP A 50 -15.57 23.29 7.25
CA ASP A 50 -14.74 24.49 7.20
C ASP A 50 -13.73 24.35 6.06
N MET A 51 -14.01 25.00 4.94
CA MET A 51 -13.18 24.87 3.72
C MET A 51 -11.72 25.31 3.95
N GLU A 52 -11.46 26.26 4.84
CA GLU A 52 -10.09 26.66 5.18
C GLU A 52 -9.42 25.57 6.02
N GLY A 53 -10.13 25.04 7.04
CA GLY A 53 -9.70 23.88 7.79
C GLY A 53 -9.36 22.68 6.90
N PHE A 54 -10.26 22.30 5.99
CA PHE A 54 -10.04 21.20 5.04
C PHE A 54 -8.74 21.38 4.24
N ARG A 55 -8.51 22.58 3.68
CA ARG A 55 -7.31 22.89 2.90
C ARG A 55 -6.04 22.79 3.74
N VAL A 56 -6.05 23.35 4.95
CA VAL A 56 -4.91 23.30 5.86
C VAL A 56 -4.56 21.86 6.23
N TYR A 57 -5.55 21.06 6.65
CA TYR A 57 -5.31 19.65 6.98
C TYR A 57 -4.80 18.86 5.77
N MET A 58 -5.37 19.10 4.59
CA MET A 58 -4.94 18.40 3.37
C MET A 58 -3.46 18.69 3.07
N ILE A 59 -3.04 19.95 3.16
CA ILE A 59 -1.64 20.35 2.94
C ILE A 59 -0.73 19.75 4.00
N VAL A 60 -1.11 19.82 5.29
CA VAL A 60 -0.32 19.28 6.40
C VAL A 60 -0.12 17.78 6.25
N PHE A 61 -1.20 17.01 6.02
CA PHE A 61 -1.08 15.56 5.84
C PHE A 61 -0.35 15.18 4.55
N LEU A 62 -0.43 16.00 3.50
CA LEU A 62 0.36 15.77 2.29
C LEU A 62 1.86 15.99 2.56
N LEU A 63 2.24 17.08 3.23
CA LEU A 63 3.64 17.41 3.49
C LEU A 63 4.29 16.45 4.51
N PHE A 64 3.58 16.11 5.58
CA PHE A 64 4.13 15.30 6.67
C PHE A 64 3.82 13.81 6.55
N GLY A 65 2.73 13.43 5.88
CA GLY A 65 2.35 12.04 5.64
C GLY A 65 3.05 11.41 4.44
N THR A 66 3.46 12.20 3.45
CA THR A 66 4.15 11.68 2.25
C THR A 66 5.52 11.08 2.54
N PRO A 67 6.43 11.74 3.29
CA PRO A 67 7.77 11.20 3.55
C PRO A 67 7.78 9.77 4.11
N PRO A 68 7.01 9.42 5.17
CA PRO A 68 7.01 8.05 5.68
C PRO A 68 6.42 7.03 4.68
N ILE A 69 5.43 7.41 3.86
CA ILE A 69 4.88 6.53 2.81
C ILE A 69 5.97 6.15 1.79
N PHE A 70 6.81 7.11 1.40
CA PHE A 70 7.91 6.86 0.46
C PHE A 70 9.07 6.11 1.11
N LEU A 71 9.53 6.57 2.27
CA LEU A 71 10.71 6.04 2.94
C LEU A 71 10.49 4.66 3.57
N ILE A 72 9.27 4.39 4.05
CA ILE A 72 8.94 3.14 4.73
C ILE A 72 8.01 2.29 3.86
N GLY A 73 6.96 2.88 3.29
CA GLY A 73 5.96 2.15 2.50
C GLY A 73 6.54 1.49 1.25
N ILE A 74 7.39 2.17 0.46
CA ILE A 74 7.98 1.56 -0.74
C ILE A 74 8.90 0.38 -0.37
N PRO A 75 9.92 0.53 0.49
CA PRO A 75 10.82 -0.57 0.82
C PRO A 75 10.11 -1.75 1.48
N SER A 76 9.20 -1.47 2.42
CA SER A 76 8.42 -2.50 3.10
C SER A 76 7.52 -3.26 2.14
N SER A 77 6.88 -2.59 1.17
CA SER A 77 6.05 -3.26 0.17
C SER A 77 6.86 -4.23 -0.71
N ILE A 78 8.11 -3.89 -1.02
CA ILE A 78 9.02 -4.75 -1.78
C ILE A 78 9.43 -5.96 -0.93
N LEU A 79 9.70 -5.74 0.36
CA LEU A 79 10.06 -6.79 1.31
C LEU A 79 8.89 -7.77 1.51
N LEU A 80 7.67 -7.25 1.73
CA LEU A 80 6.45 -8.03 1.90
C LEU A 80 6.10 -8.81 0.64
N ASP A 81 6.16 -8.20 -0.54
CA ASP A 81 5.93 -8.89 -1.82
C ASP A 81 6.87 -10.09 -1.98
N LYS A 82 8.13 -9.99 -1.51
CA LYS A 82 9.10 -11.09 -1.53
C LYS A 82 8.81 -12.16 -0.47
N TRP A 83 8.52 -11.74 0.75
CA TRP A 83 8.30 -12.64 1.89
C TRP A 83 7.00 -13.44 1.77
N LEU A 84 5.96 -12.83 1.22
CA LEU A 84 4.64 -13.45 1.08
C LEU A 84 4.47 -14.22 -0.25
N ALA A 85 5.45 -14.12 -1.16
CA ALA A 85 5.53 -14.88 -2.42
C ALA A 85 5.31 -16.41 -2.30
N PRO A 86 5.76 -17.09 -1.23
CA PRO A 86 5.52 -18.52 -1.06
C PRO A 86 4.08 -18.83 -0.63
N VAL A 87 3.50 -17.98 0.21
CA VAL A 87 2.14 -18.15 0.77
C VAL A 87 1.05 -17.94 -0.30
N LEU A 88 1.38 -17.13 -1.32
CA LEU A 88 0.59 -16.84 -2.52
C LEU A 88 0.09 -18.07 -3.30
N LYS A 89 0.76 -19.23 -3.19
CA LYS A 89 0.44 -20.40 -4.01
C LYS A 89 -0.76 -21.23 -3.53
N LYS A 90 -1.21 -21.05 -2.28
CA LYS A 90 -2.17 -21.99 -1.67
C LYS A 90 -3.62 -21.50 -1.53
N ASN A 91 -3.89 -20.21 -1.30
CA ASN A 91 -5.28 -19.77 -1.09
C ASN A 91 -5.54 -18.26 -1.26
N LYS A 92 -6.52 -17.87 -2.10
CA LYS A 92 -6.80 -16.45 -2.44
C LYS A 92 -7.46 -15.61 -1.33
N VAL A 93 -8.31 -16.21 -0.50
CA VAL A 93 -8.99 -15.47 0.59
C VAL A 93 -8.03 -15.20 1.75
N TYR A 94 -7.28 -16.23 2.17
CA TYR A 94 -6.21 -16.07 3.17
C TYR A 94 -5.10 -15.12 2.71
N PHE A 95 -4.83 -15.07 1.40
CA PHE A 95 -3.86 -14.15 0.82
C PHE A 95 -4.18 -12.68 1.16
N MET A 96 -5.43 -12.24 0.99
CA MET A 96 -5.81 -10.86 1.22
C MET A 96 -5.76 -10.50 2.71
N GLY A 97 -6.30 -11.36 3.58
CA GLY A 97 -6.25 -11.15 5.03
C GLY A 97 -4.82 -11.06 5.58
N ILE A 98 -3.94 -11.98 5.17
CA ILE A 98 -2.53 -11.99 5.61
C ILE A 98 -1.81 -10.73 5.15
N HIS A 99 -2.04 -10.24 3.93
CA HIS A 99 -1.40 -9.01 3.46
C HIS A 99 -1.92 -7.79 4.21
N VAL A 100 -3.23 -7.67 4.46
CA VAL A 100 -3.76 -6.56 5.25
C VAL A 100 -3.12 -6.53 6.63
N ILE A 101 -3.02 -7.68 7.31
CA ILE A 101 -2.36 -7.78 8.62
C ILE A 101 -0.87 -7.41 8.51
N ALA A 102 -0.15 -7.94 7.52
CA ALA A 102 1.27 -7.66 7.35
C ALA A 102 1.55 -6.18 7.06
N TYR A 103 0.75 -5.55 6.20
CA TYR A 103 0.85 -4.12 5.94
C TYR A 103 0.44 -3.27 7.15
N ALA A 104 -0.58 -3.68 7.92
CA ALA A 104 -0.92 -3.01 9.17
C ALA A 104 0.22 -3.08 10.19
N MET A 105 0.89 -4.24 10.33
CA MET A 105 2.07 -4.38 11.17
C MET A 105 3.23 -3.49 10.71
N VAL A 106 3.44 -3.39 9.40
CA VAL A 106 4.42 -2.46 8.82
C VAL A 106 4.05 -1.01 9.10
N GLY A 107 2.78 -0.64 8.97
CA GLY A 107 2.29 0.71 9.29
C GLY A 107 2.52 1.05 10.76
N PHE A 108 2.21 0.11 11.65
CA PHE A 108 2.49 0.23 13.07
C PHE A 108 3.99 0.45 13.33
N LEU A 109 4.85 -0.49 12.91
CA LEU A 109 6.29 -0.42 13.13
C LEU A 109 6.92 0.80 12.45
N GLY A 110 6.44 1.14 11.26
CA GLY A 110 6.86 2.30 10.48
C GLY A 110 6.60 3.61 11.20
N THR A 111 5.41 3.76 11.81
CA THR A 111 5.12 4.93 12.64
C THR A 111 6.08 5.04 13.81
N TYR A 112 6.34 3.94 14.54
CA TYR A 112 7.28 3.99 15.67
C TYR A 112 8.70 4.38 15.23
N LEU A 113 9.18 3.83 14.11
CA LEU A 113 10.48 4.21 13.55
C LEU A 113 10.52 5.68 13.13
N TYR A 114 9.45 6.18 12.51
CA TYR A 114 9.34 7.56 12.09
C TYR A 114 9.29 8.52 13.29
N LEU A 115 8.51 8.18 14.32
CA LEU A 115 8.43 8.97 15.54
C LEU A 115 9.74 8.98 16.30
N PHE A 116 10.42 7.83 16.38
CA PHE A 116 11.74 7.73 16.99
C PHE A 116 12.75 8.63 16.27
N ALA A 117 12.73 8.66 14.93
CA ALA A 117 13.62 9.51 14.14
C ALA A 117 13.35 11.01 14.34
N LEU A 118 12.08 11.42 14.47
CA LEU A 118 11.70 12.84 14.62
C LEU A 118 11.84 13.38 16.04
N ASN A 119 11.70 12.53 17.06
CA ASN A 119 11.57 12.96 18.46
C ASN A 119 12.70 12.47 19.35
N ILE A 120 13.91 12.32 18.79
CA ILE A 120 15.11 11.97 19.56
C ILE A 120 15.25 12.96 20.74
N GLY A 121 15.03 12.46 21.97
CA GLY A 121 15.15 13.24 23.20
C GLY A 121 13.89 14.01 23.67
N LYS A 122 12.71 13.79 23.08
CA LYS A 122 11.46 14.45 23.51
C LYS A 122 10.45 13.45 24.08
N VAL A 123 9.74 13.85 25.14
CA VAL A 123 8.59 13.11 25.67
C VAL A 123 7.39 13.40 24.77
N ILE A 124 6.82 12.35 24.18
CA ILE A 124 5.62 12.43 23.34
C ILE A 124 4.42 12.00 24.18
N GLU A 125 3.30 12.71 24.06
CA GLU A 125 2.06 12.29 24.73
C GLU A 125 1.54 10.98 24.15
N VAL A 126 1.07 10.08 25.03
CA VAL A 126 0.52 8.77 24.64
C VAL A 126 -0.63 8.91 23.64
N ARG A 127 -1.46 9.95 23.80
CA ARG A 127 -2.58 10.25 22.91
C ARG A 127 -2.12 10.53 21.48
N GLU A 128 -1.06 11.30 21.30
CA GLU A 128 -0.51 11.63 19.98
C GLU A 128 0.08 10.40 19.30
N VAL A 129 0.83 9.57 20.06
CA VAL A 129 1.37 8.30 19.56
C VAL A 129 0.26 7.39 19.05
N LEU A 130 -0.86 7.30 19.78
CA LEU A 130 -2.01 6.49 19.37
C LEU A 130 -2.60 6.96 18.03
N PHE A 131 -2.86 8.27 17.88
CA PHE A 131 -3.41 8.81 16.63
C PHE A 131 -2.45 8.62 15.46
N MET A 132 -1.16 8.90 15.64
CA MET A 132 -0.16 8.70 14.60
C MET A 132 0.00 7.23 14.21
N THR A 133 -0.15 6.32 15.18
CA THR A 133 -0.11 4.87 14.91
C THR A 133 -1.30 4.45 14.06
N LEU A 134 -2.51 4.91 14.40
CA LEU A 134 -3.71 4.66 13.58
C LEU A 134 -3.53 5.20 12.15
N TYR A 135 -3.01 6.41 12.01
CA TYR A 135 -2.73 7.00 10.70
C TYR A 135 -1.72 6.19 9.89
N GLY A 136 -0.63 5.71 10.51
CA GLY A 136 0.35 4.85 9.83
C GLY A 136 -0.25 3.52 9.37
N ILE A 137 -1.08 2.89 10.20
CA ILE A 137 -1.79 1.66 9.84
C ILE A 137 -2.72 1.93 8.65
N ILE A 138 -3.53 2.99 8.71
CA ILE A 138 -4.45 3.36 7.62
C ILE A 138 -3.68 3.61 6.33
N ALA A 139 -2.59 4.39 6.38
CA ALA A 139 -1.77 4.68 5.21
C ALA A 139 -1.16 3.41 4.60
N ALA A 140 -0.65 2.49 5.42
CA ALA A 140 -0.04 1.24 4.95
C ALA A 140 -1.08 0.29 4.33
N VAL A 141 -2.26 0.18 4.93
CA VAL A 141 -3.37 -0.62 4.38
C VAL A 141 -3.87 -0.01 3.07
N LEU A 142 -4.01 1.32 3.02
CA LEU A 142 -4.39 2.04 1.80
C LEU A 142 -3.39 1.81 0.67
N PHE A 143 -2.08 1.86 0.97
CA PHE A 143 -1.01 1.55 0.03
C PHE A 143 -1.18 0.16 -0.59
N PHE A 144 -1.49 -0.84 0.24
CA PHE A 144 -1.71 -2.21 -0.22
C PHE A 144 -2.88 -2.30 -1.20
N PHE A 145 -4.02 -1.70 -0.88
CA PHE A 145 -5.20 -1.72 -1.74
C PHE A 145 -4.94 -1.02 -3.08
N ILE A 146 -4.25 0.12 -3.06
CA ILE A 146 -3.89 0.84 -4.28
C ILE A 146 -2.90 0.02 -5.14
N ASP A 147 -1.87 -0.62 -4.55
CA ASP A 147 -0.93 -1.47 -5.31
C ASP A 147 -1.64 -2.65 -5.97
N ILE A 148 -2.58 -3.31 -5.28
CA ILE A 148 -3.40 -4.36 -5.88
C ILE A 148 -4.28 -3.80 -6.99
N GLY A 149 -4.97 -2.68 -6.77
CA GLY A 149 -5.82 -2.05 -7.78
C GLY A 149 -5.07 -1.77 -9.08
N ILE A 150 -3.87 -1.18 -8.98
CA ILE A 150 -3.03 -0.91 -10.14
C ILE A 150 -2.54 -2.22 -10.80
N LYS A 151 -2.15 -3.23 -10.01
CA LYS A 151 -1.76 -4.55 -10.56
C LYS A 151 -2.88 -5.14 -11.41
N VAL A 152 -4.12 -5.14 -10.91
CA VAL A 152 -5.29 -5.67 -11.63
C VAL A 152 -5.59 -4.86 -12.89
N LEU A 153 -5.54 -3.52 -12.82
CA LEU A 153 -5.76 -2.65 -13.99
C LEU A 153 -4.73 -2.89 -15.10
N VAL A 154 -3.45 -3.03 -14.75
CA VAL A 154 -2.38 -3.32 -15.72
C VAL A 154 -2.58 -4.68 -16.37
N GLN A 155 -2.97 -5.70 -15.61
CA GLN A 155 -3.27 -7.03 -16.15
C GLN A 155 -4.46 -7.01 -17.11
N ALA A 156 -5.55 -6.31 -16.75
CA ALA A 156 -6.72 -6.17 -17.61
C ALA A 156 -6.39 -5.45 -18.93
N ARG A 157 -5.55 -4.40 -18.87
CA ARG A 157 -5.08 -3.68 -20.07
C ARG A 157 -4.26 -4.60 -21.00
N ASN A 158 -3.33 -5.37 -20.45
CA ASN A 158 -2.48 -6.25 -21.25
C ASN A 158 -3.29 -7.36 -21.92
N ALA A 159 -4.25 -7.95 -21.20
CA ALA A 159 -5.15 -8.97 -21.75
C ALA A 159 -6.00 -8.45 -22.93
N ASN A 160 -6.40 -7.17 -22.91
CA ASN A 160 -7.17 -6.55 -23.98
C ASN A 160 -6.31 -6.25 -25.23
N ASN A 161 -5.03 -5.94 -25.04
CA ASN A 161 -4.10 -5.69 -26.14
C ASN A 161 -3.69 -6.97 -26.88
N GLU A 162 -3.68 -8.13 -26.22
CA GLU A 162 -3.40 -9.43 -26.86
C GLU A 162 -4.57 -9.95 -27.71
N GLN A 163 -5.76 -9.33 -27.59
CA GLN A 163 -6.95 -9.68 -28.35
C GLN A 163 -7.19 -8.78 -29.58
N ARG A 164 -6.34 -7.76 -29.77
CA ARG A 164 -6.32 -6.89 -30.95
C ARG A 164 -5.19 -7.28 -31.89
#